data_AF-A0A142L1T9-F1
#
_entry.id   AF-A0A142L1T9-F1
#
_cell.length_a   1.000
_cell.length_b   1.000
_cell.length_c   1.000
_cell.angle_alpha   90.00
_cell.angle_beta   90.00
_cell.angle_gamma   90.00
#
_symmetry.space_group_name_H-M   'P 1'
#
loop_
_entity.id
_entity.type
_entity.pdbx_description
1 polymer ?
#
loop_
_entity_poly.entity_id
_entity_poly.type
_entity_poly.pdbx_seq_one_letter_code
_entity_poly.pdbx_strand_id
1 'polypeptide(L)'
;MMFSYRFWWILIFIAFLSFNTQAQVTDTSLLIGTIEYKNLSSYSWFDSTFKAYVPAKLVTDSIQLYAQDVKLMVVLGTWCGDSKEHVPTLCKIALQSGITLKQIEFIGVDRKKHCPLPDITSLNIEYVPTIFVFVKGILKGKIIETPEKLLEQDLLNILSR
;
A
#
# COMPACT_ATOMS: atom_id res chain seq x y z
N MET A 1 -65.18 -0.78 53.32
CA MET A 1 -64.06 -0.10 52.64
C MET A 1 -62.81 -0.93 52.92
N MET A 2 -62.41 -1.91 52.08
CA MET A 2 -61.67 -1.76 50.81
C MET A 2 -60.63 -0.64 50.93
N PHE A 3 -59.32 -0.88 50.81
CA PHE A 3 -58.68 -1.46 49.62
C PHE A 3 -57.40 -2.25 49.96
N SER A 4 -57.30 -3.40 49.31
CA SER A 4 -56.18 -4.33 49.26
C SER A 4 -55.16 -3.87 48.20
N TYR A 5 -53.88 -3.82 48.58
CA TYR A 5 -52.78 -3.51 47.67
C TYR A 5 -52.55 -4.69 46.72
N ARG A 6 -52.98 -4.54 45.47
CA ARG A 6 -52.71 -5.49 44.40
C ARG A 6 -51.37 -5.14 43.78
N PHE A 7 -50.38 -5.98 44.07
CA PHE A 7 -49.21 -6.23 43.25
C PHE A 7 -49.62 -6.33 41.78
N TRP A 8 -49.33 -5.30 40.98
CA TRP A 8 -49.39 -5.40 39.52
C TRP A 8 -47.97 -5.36 38.98
N TRP A 9 -47.41 -6.56 38.83
CA TRP A 9 -46.26 -6.82 37.99
C TRP A 9 -46.60 -6.44 36.54
N ILE A 10 -46.21 -5.24 36.13
CA ILE A 10 -46.14 -4.94 34.69
C ILE A 10 -44.81 -5.53 34.21
N LEU A 11 -44.92 -6.74 33.66
CA LEU A 11 -43.93 -7.32 32.75
C LEU A 11 -43.74 -6.37 31.57
N ILE A 12 -42.71 -5.54 31.64
CA ILE A 12 -42.21 -4.80 30.49
C ILE A 12 -41.41 -5.79 29.64
N PHE A 13 -42.12 -6.50 28.74
CA PHE A 13 -41.51 -7.29 27.68
C PHE A 13 -41.12 -6.32 26.55
N ILE A 14 -39.99 -5.63 26.71
CA ILE A 14 -39.38 -4.86 25.61
C ILE A 14 -38.90 -5.89 24.59
N ALA A 15 -39.66 -6.05 23.51
CA ALA A 15 -39.16 -6.69 22.30
C ALA A 15 -37.98 -5.85 21.80
N PHE A 16 -36.76 -6.31 22.10
CA PHE A 16 -35.55 -5.86 21.43
C PHE A 16 -35.70 -6.24 19.95
N LEU A 17 -36.23 -5.30 19.16
CA LEU A 17 -36.04 -5.30 17.72
C LEU A 17 -34.54 -5.10 17.49
N SER A 18 -33.82 -6.21 17.43
CA SER A 18 -32.49 -6.24 16.84
C SER A 18 -32.64 -5.74 15.41
N PHE A 19 -32.36 -4.45 15.20
CA PHE A 19 -32.00 -3.94 13.90
C PHE A 19 -30.75 -4.70 13.48
N ASN A 20 -30.94 -5.81 12.77
CA ASN A 20 -29.89 -6.42 11.99
C ASN A 20 -29.61 -5.48 10.81
N THR A 21 -28.91 -4.38 11.08
CA THR A 21 -28.13 -3.73 10.03
C THR A 21 -27.03 -4.70 9.67
N GLN A 22 -27.29 -5.55 8.67
CA GLN A 22 -26.20 -6.17 7.93
C GLN A 22 -25.39 -5.03 7.33
N ALA A 23 -24.21 -4.79 7.89
CA ALA A 23 -23.21 -3.94 7.27
C ALA A 23 -22.86 -4.58 5.92
N GLN A 24 -23.29 -3.93 4.83
CA GLN A 24 -22.78 -4.22 3.50
C GLN A 24 -21.31 -3.79 3.47
N VAL A 25 -20.37 -4.73 3.57
CA VAL A 25 -18.95 -4.49 3.29
C VAL A 25 -18.83 -4.20 1.80
N THR A 26 -18.81 -2.92 1.44
CA THR A 26 -18.47 -2.47 0.10
C THR A 26 -16.94 -2.44 0.01
N ASP A 27 -16.38 -3.44 -0.66
CA ASP A 27 -14.97 -3.77 -0.81
C ASP A 27 -14.20 -2.77 -1.70
N THR A 28 -14.10 -1.49 -1.31
CA THR A 28 -13.24 -0.52 -2.02
C THR A 28 -12.77 0.65 -1.14
N SER A 29 -12.29 0.39 0.08
CA SER A 29 -11.56 1.43 0.81
C SER A 29 -10.21 1.67 0.11
N LEU A 30 -10.02 2.87 -0.43
CA LEU A 30 -8.71 3.31 -0.92
C LEU A 30 -7.75 3.35 0.26
N LEU A 31 -6.55 2.81 0.09
CA LEU A 31 -5.50 3.00 1.07
C LEU A 31 -4.87 4.37 0.84
N ILE A 32 -5.03 5.26 1.81
CA ILE A 32 -4.49 6.62 1.80
C ILE A 32 -3.62 6.79 3.05
N GLY A 33 -2.48 7.46 2.90
CA GLY A 33 -1.51 7.65 3.98
C GLY A 33 -0.40 6.61 3.97
N THR A 34 0.34 6.51 5.06
CA THR A 34 1.38 5.47 5.21
C THR A 34 0.73 4.08 5.18
N ILE A 35 1.23 3.22 4.30
CA ILE A 35 0.72 1.86 4.10
C ILE A 35 1.71 0.85 4.66
N GLU A 36 1.24 -0.02 5.55
CA GLU A 36 1.98 -1.22 5.91
C GLU A 36 1.93 -2.24 4.76
N TYR A 37 3.08 -2.86 4.45
CA TYR A 37 3.17 -3.89 3.42
C TYR A 37 2.07 -4.96 3.53
N LYS A 38 1.72 -5.39 4.75
CA LYS A 38 0.69 -6.41 4.99
C LYS A 38 -0.67 -6.04 4.37
N ASN A 39 -1.06 -4.77 4.47
CA ASN A 39 -2.33 -4.25 3.94
C ASN A 39 -2.29 -4.14 2.41
N LEU A 40 -1.10 -3.94 1.84
CA LEU A 40 -0.93 -3.92 0.39
C LEU A 40 -0.90 -5.35 -0.19
N SER A 41 -0.23 -6.27 0.50
CA SER A 41 -0.10 -7.66 0.09
C SER A 41 -1.39 -8.49 0.25
N SER A 42 -2.38 -7.99 1.01
CA SER A 42 -3.67 -8.67 1.16
C SER A 42 -4.56 -8.55 -0.07
N TYR A 43 -4.27 -7.64 -1.00
CA TYR A 43 -5.01 -7.55 -2.25
C TYR A 43 -4.67 -8.71 -3.19
N SER A 44 -5.70 -9.30 -3.80
CA SER A 44 -5.55 -10.41 -4.75
C SER A 44 -4.65 -10.06 -5.94
N TRP A 45 -4.80 -8.84 -6.49
CA TRP A 45 -3.96 -8.35 -7.59
C TRP A 45 -2.49 -8.19 -7.21
N PHE A 46 -2.19 -7.99 -5.93
CA PHE A 46 -0.82 -7.87 -5.45
C PHE A 46 -0.16 -9.24 -5.48
N ASP A 47 -0.79 -10.22 -4.84
CA ASP A 47 -0.29 -11.59 -4.76
C ASP A 47 -0.11 -12.23 -6.13
N SER A 48 -1.07 -12.04 -7.04
CA SER A 48 -0.98 -12.56 -8.41
C SER A 48 0.22 -12.01 -9.17
N THR A 49 0.42 -10.68 -9.11
CA THR A 49 1.49 -10.00 -9.84
C THR A 49 2.85 -10.34 -9.23
N PHE A 50 2.95 -10.33 -7.91
CA PHE A 50 4.16 -10.68 -7.17
C PHE A 50 4.63 -12.13 -7.44
N LYS A 51 3.70 -13.08 -7.55
CA LYS A 51 4.01 -14.48 -7.85
C LYS A 51 4.37 -14.70 -9.31
N ALA A 52 3.67 -14.04 -10.23
CA ALA A 52 3.88 -14.21 -11.67
C ALA A 52 5.21 -13.61 -12.15
N TYR A 53 5.67 -12.53 -11.50
CA TYR A 53 6.86 -11.83 -11.94
C TYR A 53 8.16 -12.50 -11.47
N VAL A 54 9.10 -12.65 -12.41
CA VAL A 54 10.43 -13.24 -12.21
C VAL A 54 11.47 -12.27 -12.80
N PRO A 55 12.19 -11.49 -11.98
CA PRO A 55 13.20 -10.56 -12.47
C PRO A 55 14.44 -11.30 -12.96
N ALA A 56 15.20 -10.62 -13.82
CA ALA A 56 16.45 -11.15 -14.33
C ALA A 56 17.50 -11.31 -13.21
N LYS A 57 17.93 -12.56 -12.94
CA LYS A 57 18.87 -12.87 -11.84
C LYS A 57 20.15 -12.03 -11.88
N LEU A 58 20.74 -11.85 -13.07
CA LEU A 58 21.95 -11.06 -13.24
C LEU A 58 21.77 -9.59 -12.79
N VAL A 59 20.57 -9.05 -12.99
CA VAL A 59 20.23 -7.67 -12.59
C VAL A 59 20.02 -7.61 -11.07
N THR A 60 19.29 -8.55 -10.48
CA THR A 60 19.09 -8.61 -9.02
C THR A 60 20.39 -8.82 -8.27
N ASP A 61 21.30 -9.66 -8.79
CA ASP A 61 22.64 -9.86 -8.24
C ASP A 61 23.45 -8.55 -8.27
N SER A 62 23.28 -7.74 -9.31
CA SER A 62 23.95 -6.43 -9.43
C SER A 62 23.36 -5.39 -8.47
N ILE A 63 22.03 -5.39 -8.28
CA ILE A 63 21.34 -4.53 -7.31
C ILE A 63 21.77 -4.88 -5.88
N GLN A 64 22.02 -6.16 -5.59
CA GLN A 64 22.42 -6.64 -4.27
C GLN A 64 23.67 -5.95 -3.72
N LEU A 65 24.58 -5.50 -4.60
CA LEU A 65 25.80 -4.76 -4.22
C LEU A 65 25.50 -3.42 -3.51
N TYR A 66 24.30 -2.87 -3.72
CA TYR A 66 23.87 -1.59 -3.15
C TYR A 66 22.87 -1.74 -2.01
N ALA A 67 22.33 -2.95 -1.79
CA ALA A 67 21.11 -3.16 -1.02
C ALA A 67 21.14 -2.61 0.41
N GLN A 68 22.31 -2.57 1.06
CA GLN A 68 22.44 -2.07 2.44
C GLN A 68 22.22 -0.56 2.58
N ASP A 69 22.54 0.22 1.55
CA ASP A 69 22.53 1.68 1.58
C ASP A 69 21.25 2.29 0.95
N VAL A 70 20.36 1.45 0.45
CA VAL A 70 19.18 1.87 -0.31
C VAL A 70 17.98 2.10 0.61
N LYS A 71 17.27 3.20 0.38
CA LYS A 71 15.90 3.41 0.85
C LYS A 71 15.01 3.75 -0.35
N LEU A 72 13.81 3.18 -0.39
CA LEU A 72 12.80 3.45 -1.40
C LEU A 72 11.61 4.15 -0.74
N MET A 73 11.05 5.14 -1.40
CA MET A 73 9.76 5.72 -1.05
C MET A 73 8.85 5.63 -2.27
N VAL A 74 7.68 5.03 -2.10
CA VAL A 74 6.75 4.72 -3.17
C VAL A 74 5.44 5.45 -2.91
N VAL A 75 5.12 6.41 -3.76
CA VAL A 75 3.78 7.03 -3.77
C VAL A 75 2.93 6.26 -4.77
N LEU A 76 1.80 5.70 -4.33
CA LEU A 76 0.96 4.82 -5.14
C LEU A 76 -0.54 5.09 -4.95
N GLY A 77 -1.34 4.70 -5.93
CA GLY A 77 -2.80 4.61 -5.78
C GLY A 77 -3.26 3.17 -5.90
N THR A 78 -3.91 2.60 -4.87
CA THR A 78 -4.46 1.22 -4.96
C THR A 78 -5.58 1.07 -5.99
N TRP A 79 -6.09 2.19 -6.50
CA TRP A 79 -7.06 2.29 -7.59
C TRP A 79 -6.41 2.31 -8.99
N CYS A 80 -5.11 2.59 -9.10
CA CYS A 80 -4.41 2.76 -10.37
C CYS A 80 -3.92 1.41 -10.94
N GLY A 81 -3.99 1.24 -12.27
CA GLY A 81 -3.49 0.05 -12.97
C GLY A 81 -1.98 -0.13 -12.83
N ASP A 82 -1.21 0.91 -13.15
CA ASP A 82 0.26 0.87 -13.11
C ASP A 82 0.78 0.63 -11.68
N SER A 83 0.07 1.13 -10.67
CA SER A 83 0.42 0.85 -9.28
C SER A 83 0.22 -0.63 -8.94
N LYS A 84 -0.83 -1.26 -9.48
CA LYS A 84 -1.09 -2.70 -9.30
C LYS A 84 -0.08 -3.56 -10.04
N GLU A 85 0.52 -3.05 -11.11
CA GLU A 85 1.54 -3.75 -11.89
C GLU A 85 2.94 -3.58 -11.29
N HIS A 86 3.38 -2.35 -11.06
CA HIS A 86 4.78 -2.07 -10.76
C HIS A 86 5.12 -2.19 -9.27
N VAL A 87 4.17 -1.96 -8.35
CA VAL A 87 4.49 -2.04 -6.91
C VAL A 87 4.73 -3.47 -6.42
N PRO A 88 3.94 -4.50 -6.80
CA PRO A 88 4.26 -5.88 -6.46
C PRO A 88 5.56 -6.35 -7.12
N THR A 89 5.79 -5.95 -8.37
CA THR A 89 7.03 -6.19 -9.13
C THR A 89 8.24 -5.60 -8.40
N LEU A 90 8.15 -4.35 -7.93
CA LEU A 90 9.19 -3.71 -7.12
C LEU A 90 9.51 -4.50 -5.86
N CYS A 91 8.47 -4.93 -5.13
CA CYS A 91 8.64 -5.72 -3.91
C CYS A 91 9.37 -7.04 -4.20
N LYS A 92 9.09 -7.68 -5.33
CA LYS A 92 9.75 -8.91 -5.76
C LYS A 92 11.24 -8.68 -6.05
N ILE A 93 11.55 -7.64 -6.83
CA ILE A 93 12.94 -7.23 -7.15
C ILE A 93 13.70 -6.93 -5.87
N ALA A 94 13.11 -6.14 -4.97
CA ALA A 94 13.73 -5.74 -3.71
C ALA A 94 14.12 -6.96 -2.87
N LEU A 95 13.17 -7.87 -2.63
CA LEU A 95 13.41 -9.07 -1.84
C LEU A 95 14.46 -9.99 -2.46
N GLN A 96 14.46 -10.17 -3.77
CA GLN A 96 15.46 -11.00 -4.47
C GLN A 96 16.83 -10.34 -4.57
N SER A 97 16.91 -9.01 -4.43
CA SER A 97 18.16 -8.26 -4.42
C SER A 97 18.66 -7.96 -2.99
N GLY A 98 18.01 -8.50 -1.95
CA GLY A 98 18.42 -8.27 -0.55
C GLY A 98 18.00 -6.93 0.05
N ILE A 99 17.19 -6.12 -0.64
CA ILE A 99 16.53 -4.94 -0.08
C ILE A 99 15.33 -5.43 0.74
N THR A 100 15.31 -5.11 2.02
CA THR A 100 14.23 -5.51 2.92
C THR A 100 13.00 -4.62 2.74
N LEU A 101 11.81 -5.16 3.01
CA LEU A 101 10.57 -4.37 2.96
C LEU A 101 10.56 -3.20 3.97
N LYS A 102 11.40 -3.25 5.01
CA LYS A 102 11.59 -2.15 5.96
C LYS A 102 12.29 -0.94 5.34
N GLN A 103 13.02 -1.14 4.24
CA GLN A 103 13.66 -0.09 3.47
C GLN A 103 12.72 0.54 2.44
N ILE A 104 11.47 0.05 2.34
CA ILE A 104 10.46 0.56 1.42
C ILE A 104 9.35 1.22 2.21
N GLU A 105 9.16 2.52 1.98
CA GLU A 105 8.07 3.30 2.53
C GLU A 105 6.97 3.43 1.48
N PHE A 106 5.73 3.07 1.83
CA PHE A 106 4.59 3.15 0.93
C PHE A 106 3.65 4.26 1.38
N ILE A 107 3.29 5.16 0.46
CA ILE A 107 2.37 6.27 0.70
C ILE A 107 1.22 6.18 -0.30
N GLY A 108 0.03 5.91 0.21
CA GLY A 108 -1.20 5.84 -0.55
C GLY A 108 -1.81 7.21 -0.82
N VAL A 109 -2.35 7.40 -2.02
CA VAL A 109 -3.05 8.62 -2.42
C VAL A 109 -4.45 8.34 -2.98
N ASP A 110 -5.33 9.32 -2.86
CA ASP A 110 -6.65 9.29 -3.49
C ASP A 110 -6.57 9.51 -5.02
N ARG A 111 -7.72 9.56 -5.70
CA ARG A 111 -7.82 9.79 -7.16
C ARG A 111 -7.33 11.17 -7.61
N LYS A 112 -7.25 12.13 -6.68
CA LYS A 112 -6.69 13.47 -6.89
C LYS A 112 -5.21 13.54 -6.54
N LYS A 113 -4.59 12.40 -6.23
CA LYS A 113 -3.19 12.27 -5.79
C LYS A 113 -2.90 13.02 -4.49
N HIS A 114 -3.94 13.20 -3.69
CA HIS A 114 -3.86 13.84 -2.38
C HIS A 114 -3.64 12.80 -1.29
N CYS A 115 -2.81 13.17 -0.32
CA CYS A 115 -2.57 12.44 0.91
C CYS A 115 -2.67 13.45 2.07
N PRO A 116 -3.62 13.29 3.00
CA PRO A 116 -3.72 14.19 4.15
C PRO A 116 -2.50 14.10 5.07
N LEU A 117 -2.02 12.86 5.31
CA LEU A 117 -0.90 12.55 6.19
C LEU A 117 -0.19 11.27 5.68
N PRO A 118 1.12 11.31 5.38
CA PRO A 118 2.00 12.49 5.40
C PRO A 118 1.65 13.51 4.32
N ASP A 119 1.99 14.79 4.53
CA ASP A 119 1.89 15.81 3.49
C ASP A 119 2.97 15.58 2.43
N ILE A 120 2.52 15.24 1.23
CA ILE A 120 3.37 14.98 0.06
C ILE A 120 3.29 16.09 -0.99
N THR A 121 2.65 17.22 -0.69
CA THR A 121 2.42 18.30 -1.67
C THR A 121 3.71 18.79 -2.30
N SER A 122 4.79 18.87 -1.52
CA SER A 122 6.13 19.28 -1.98
C SER A 122 6.81 18.28 -2.93
N LEU A 123 6.30 17.04 -3.04
CA LEU A 123 6.85 16.03 -3.94
C LEU A 123 6.38 16.20 -5.39
N ASN A 124 5.36 17.06 -5.64
CA ASN A 124 4.73 17.32 -6.94
C ASN A 124 4.39 16.03 -7.71
N ILE A 125 3.56 15.17 -7.09
CA ILE A 125 3.17 13.89 -7.67
C ILE A 125 2.11 14.09 -8.75
N GLU A 126 2.53 14.03 -10.01
CA GLU A 126 1.63 14.10 -11.17
C GLU A 126 1.11 12.73 -11.61
N TYR A 127 1.87 11.66 -11.32
CA TYR A 127 1.69 10.31 -11.85
C TYR A 127 1.96 9.24 -10.78
N VAL A 128 1.25 8.11 -10.83
CA VAL A 128 1.38 7.03 -9.83
C VAL A 128 1.48 5.65 -10.48
N PRO A 129 2.42 4.79 -10.06
CA PRO A 129 3.29 4.97 -8.91
C PRO A 129 4.49 5.88 -9.24
N THR A 130 4.99 6.61 -8.24
CA THR A 130 6.30 7.26 -8.31
C THR A 130 7.21 6.64 -7.26
N ILE A 131 8.34 6.08 -7.69
CA ILE A 131 9.32 5.40 -6.84
C ILE A 131 10.54 6.32 -6.71
N PHE A 132 10.79 6.82 -5.52
CA PHE A 132 11.97 7.61 -5.18
C PHE A 132 13.06 6.68 -4.66
N VAL A 133 14.26 6.80 -5.22
CA VAL A 133 15.42 5.97 -4.87
C VAL A 133 16.44 6.80 -4.13
N PHE A 134 16.70 6.45 -2.88
CA PHE A 134 17.70 7.08 -2.03
C PHE A 134 18.87 6.13 -1.82
N VAL A 135 20.09 6.65 -1.89
CA VAL A 135 21.32 5.92 -1.55
C VAL A 135 22.06 6.73 -0.50
N LYS A 136 22.35 6.12 0.66
CA LYS A 136 22.96 6.80 1.82
C LYS A 136 22.20 8.08 2.22
N GLY A 137 20.87 8.05 2.12
CA GLY A 137 19.98 9.18 2.44
C GLY A 137 19.87 10.27 1.37
N ILE A 138 20.60 10.18 0.25
CA ILE A 138 20.57 11.17 -0.83
C ILE A 138 19.65 10.67 -1.95
N LEU A 139 18.74 11.52 -2.44
CA LEU A 139 17.89 11.20 -3.59
C LEU A 139 18.76 11.05 -4.85
N LYS A 140 18.77 9.86 -5.45
CA LYS A 140 19.53 9.55 -6.67
C LYS A 140 18.70 9.59 -7.94
N GLY A 141 17.39 9.37 -7.82
CA GLY A 141 16.48 9.37 -8.96
C GLY A 141 15.05 9.00 -8.59
N LYS A 142 14.18 9.05 -9.60
CA LYS A 142 12.79 8.64 -9.53
C LYS A 142 12.46 7.73 -10.72
N ILE A 143 11.56 6.78 -10.54
CA ILE A 143 10.89 6.03 -11.60
C ILE A 143 9.41 6.42 -11.54
N ILE A 144 8.85 6.90 -12.64
CA ILE A 144 7.50 7.48 -12.70
C ILE A 144 6.64 6.63 -13.64
N GLU A 145 5.52 6.10 -13.14
CA GLU A 145 4.62 5.19 -13.87
C GLU A 145 5.35 3.99 -14.46
N THR A 146 5.46 3.95 -15.79
CA THR A 146 6.03 2.83 -16.54
C THR A 146 7.56 2.99 -16.65
N PRO A 147 8.35 1.96 -16.31
CA PRO A 147 9.79 1.95 -16.55
C PRO A 147 10.14 2.22 -18.02
N GLU A 148 11.28 2.87 -18.27
CA GLU A 148 11.82 3.08 -19.63
C GLU A 148 12.26 1.77 -20.28
N LYS A 149 12.69 0.81 -19.47
CA LYS A 149 13.06 -0.56 -19.89
C LYS A 149 12.24 -1.58 -19.10
N LEU A 150 12.83 -2.07 -18.04
CA LEU A 150 12.25 -2.98 -17.06
C LEU A 150 12.55 -2.39 -15.69
N LEU A 151 11.67 -2.62 -14.73
CA LEU A 151 11.73 -1.97 -13.43
C LEU A 151 13.06 -2.25 -12.70
N GLU A 152 13.60 -3.46 -12.78
CA GLU A 152 14.88 -3.82 -12.19
C GLU A 152 16.06 -3.15 -12.89
N GLN A 153 15.97 -2.94 -14.21
CA GLN A 153 17.03 -2.32 -14.97
C GLN A 153 17.10 -0.82 -14.70
N ASP A 154 15.95 -0.16 -14.60
CA ASP A 154 15.86 1.26 -14.26
C ASP A 154 16.33 1.50 -12.83
N LEU A 155 15.93 0.62 -11.90
CA LEU A 155 16.44 0.66 -10.53
C LEU A 155 17.97 0.53 -10.50
N LEU A 156 18.54 -0.46 -11.20
CA LEU A 156 19.99 -0.63 -11.29
C LEU A 156 20.69 0.60 -11.90
N ASN A 157 20.11 1.20 -12.96
CA ASN A 157 20.65 2.39 -13.61
C ASN A 157 20.68 3.61 -12.68
N ILE A 158 19.78 3.70 -11.70
CA ILE A 158 19.80 4.77 -10.69
C ILE A 158 20.84 4.47 -9.61
N LEU A 159 20.94 3.20 -9.19
CA LEU A 159 21.85 2.77 -8.12
C LEU A 159 23.32 2.86 -8.51
N SER A 160 23.66 2.70 -9.78
CA SER A 160 25.03 2.75 -10.29
C SER A 160 25.57 4.16 -10.59
N ARG A 161 24.84 5.23 -10.21
CA ARG A 161 25.22 6.64 -10.42
C ARG A 161 26.05 7.25 -9.30
#